data_AF-A0A929TAD7-F1
#
_entry.id   AF-A0A929TAD7-F1
#
_cell.length_a   1.000
_cell.length_b   1.000
_cell.length_c   1.000
_cell.angle_alpha   90.00
_cell.angle_beta   90.00
_cell.angle_gamma   90.00
#
_symmetry.space_group_name_H-M   'P 1'
#
loop_
_entity.id
_entity.type
_entity.pdbx_description
1 polymer ?
#
loop_
_entity_poly.entity_id
_entity_poly.type
_entity_poly.pdbx_seq_one_letter_code
_entity_poly.pdbx_strand_id
1 'polypeptide(L)'
;MVEVELKSGKTHQIRSHFASIGHPIAGDRKYGDFQWNQQLYKAFHLDSQLLHCRQVGWESVKIDAPYFSKFQQIRDFYFYLRRETALHANMEFQRSSRFFPGRFDQPHQ
;
A
#
# COMPACT_ATOMS: atom_id res chain seq x y z
N MET A 1 -5.93 -2.65 1.82
CA MET A 1 -4.79 -3.16 2.61
C MET A 1 -5.09 -4.60 2.97
N VAL A 2 -4.08 -5.47 2.98
CA VAL A 2 -4.23 -6.90 3.29
C VAL A 2 -3.05 -7.35 4.17
N GLU A 3 -3.29 -8.36 5.01
CA GLU A 3 -2.25 -9.08 5.73
C GLU A 3 -1.98 -10.41 5.06
N VAL A 4 -0.71 -10.84 5.06
CA VAL A 4 -0.26 -12.05 4.38
C VAL A 4 0.62 -12.85 5.32
N GLU A 5 0.32 -14.13 5.46
CA GLU A 5 1.16 -15.09 6.17
C GLU A 5 1.98 -15.91 5.16
N LEU A 6 3.30 -15.96 5.35
CA LEU A 6 4.18 -16.73 4.48
C LEU A 6 4.16 -18.21 4.85
N LYS A 7 3.78 -19.07 3.89
CA LYS A 7 3.91 -20.54 4.00
C LYS A 7 5.22 -21.08 3.44
N SER A 8 5.90 -20.31 2.60
CA SER A 8 7.23 -20.59 2.06
C SER A 8 7.99 -19.30 1.77
N GLY A 9 9.32 -19.38 1.60
CA GLY A 9 10.21 -18.23 1.42
C GLY A 9 10.74 -18.03 0.01
N LYS A 10 9.97 -18.33 -1.05
CA LYS A 10 10.47 -18.16 -2.42
C LYS A 10 10.70 -16.69 -2.75
N THR A 11 11.71 -16.41 -3.57
CA THR A 11 12.03 -15.04 -4.02
C THR A 11 10.82 -14.36 -4.63
N HIS A 12 10.49 -13.17 -4.12
CA HIS A 12 9.35 -12.34 -4.56
C HIS A 12 7.97 -13.00 -4.47
N GLN A 13 7.79 -14.07 -3.69
CA GLN A 13 6.56 -14.87 -3.67
C GLN A 13 5.28 -14.05 -3.51
N ILE A 14 5.22 -13.13 -2.54
CA ILE A 14 4.03 -12.28 -2.34
C ILE A 14 3.82 -11.38 -3.57
N ARG A 15 4.88 -10.73 -4.05
CA ARG A 15 4.84 -9.76 -5.15
C ARG A 15 4.31 -10.39 -6.44
N SER A 16 4.87 -11.53 -6.86
CA SER A 16 4.45 -12.21 -8.08
C SER A 16 3.05 -12.81 -7.97
N HIS A 17 2.70 -13.36 -6.80
CA HIS A 17 1.38 -13.95 -6.58
C HIS A 17 0.27 -12.90 -6.70
N PHE A 18 0.41 -11.76 -6.00
CA PHE A 18 -0.54 -10.67 -6.05
C PHE A 18 -0.68 -10.08 -7.46
N ALA A 19 0.42 -9.96 -8.20
CA ALA A 19 0.37 -9.55 -9.60
C ALA A 19 -0.36 -10.58 -10.49
N SER A 20 -0.13 -11.88 -10.31
CA SER A 20 -0.78 -12.94 -11.10
C SER A 20 -2.30 -13.01 -10.94
N ILE A 21 -2.83 -12.55 -9.81
CA ILE A 21 -4.28 -12.50 -9.54
C ILE A 21 -4.89 -11.12 -9.85
N GLY A 22 -4.14 -10.22 -10.50
CA GLY A 22 -4.65 -8.90 -10.91
C GLY A 22 -4.60 -7.82 -9.83
N HIS A 23 -3.92 -8.06 -8.71
CA HIS A 23 -3.82 -7.13 -7.58
C HIS A 23 -2.38 -6.83 -7.18
N PRO A 24 -1.53 -6.30 -8.09
CA PRO A 24 -0.12 -6.12 -7.80
C PRO A 24 0.13 -5.10 -6.66
N ILE A 25 1.29 -5.23 -6.01
CA ILE A 25 1.66 -4.38 -4.87
C ILE A 25 1.95 -2.94 -5.35
N ALA A 26 1.39 -1.97 -4.64
CA ALA A 26 1.64 -0.55 -4.84
C ALA A 26 3.14 -0.21 -4.73
N GLY A 27 3.69 0.56 -5.67
CA GLY A 27 5.11 0.93 -5.70
C GLY A 27 6.05 -0.19 -6.17
N ASP A 28 5.53 -1.37 -6.53
CA ASP A 28 6.34 -2.46 -7.05
C ASP A 28 6.80 -2.16 -8.49
N ARG A 29 8.09 -1.88 -8.68
CA ARG A 29 8.65 -1.55 -10.00
C ARG A 29 8.67 -2.72 -11.00
N LYS A 30 8.67 -3.97 -10.51
CA LYS A 30 8.86 -5.16 -11.36
C LYS A 30 7.55 -5.81 -11.75
N TYR A 31 6.63 -5.93 -10.80
CA TYR A 31 5.35 -6.63 -10.99
C TYR A 31 4.14 -5.69 -10.89
N GLY A 32 4.35 -4.39 -10.65
CA GLY A 32 3.31 -3.38 -10.47
C GLY A 32 2.81 -2.72 -11.75
N ASP A 33 1.71 -1.97 -11.60
CA ASP A 33 1.16 -1.12 -12.66
C ASP A 33 1.97 0.18 -12.74
N PHE A 34 2.56 0.45 -13.91
CA PHE A 34 3.41 1.61 -14.14
C PHE A 34 2.69 2.95 -13.95
N GLN A 35 1.47 3.08 -14.50
CA GLN A 35 0.70 4.32 -14.41
C GLN A 35 0.31 4.61 -12.97
N TRP A 36 -0.12 3.56 -12.26
CA TRP A 36 -0.48 3.67 -10.85
C TRP A 36 0.73 4.03 -9.98
N ASN A 37 1.87 3.38 -10.20
CA ASN A 37 3.11 3.70 -9.50
C ASN A 37 3.56 5.14 -9.74
N GLN A 38 3.40 5.67 -10.97
CA GLN A 38 3.72 7.07 -11.25
C GLN A 38 2.83 8.03 -10.46
N GLN A 39 1.54 7.73 -10.30
CA GLN A 39 0.63 8.53 -9.48
C GLN A 39 1.03 8.50 -8.01
N LEU A 40 1.30 7.30 -7.47
CA LEU A 40 1.77 7.12 -6.10
C LEU A 40 3.10 7.82 -5.82
N TYR A 41 4.03 7.80 -6.78
CA TYR A 41 5.29 8.53 -6.68
C TYR A 41 5.06 10.04 -6.60
N LYS A 42 4.20 10.59 -7.46
CA LYS A 42 3.87 12.04 -7.44
C LYS A 42 3.20 12.48 -6.14
N ALA A 43 2.48 11.58 -5.46
CA ALA A 43 1.74 11.90 -4.24
C ALA A 43 2.49 11.71 -2.95
N PHE A 44 3.20 10.59 -2.84
CA PHE A 44 3.76 10.12 -1.58
C PHE A 44 5.26 9.87 -1.68
N HIS A 45 5.86 10.21 -2.83
CA HIS A 45 7.23 9.80 -3.18
C HIS A 45 7.44 8.30 -2.95
N LEU A 46 6.42 7.49 -3.25
CA LEU A 46 6.51 6.04 -3.12
C LEU A 46 7.31 5.47 -4.30
N ASP A 47 8.53 5.08 -4.02
CA ASP A 47 9.53 4.62 -4.97
C ASP A 47 9.87 3.13 -4.82
N SER A 48 9.25 2.44 -3.85
CA SER A 48 9.49 1.03 -3.55
C SER A 48 8.18 0.33 -3.21
N GLN A 49 8.20 -1.01 -3.24
CA GLN A 49 7.03 -1.81 -2.92
C GLN A 49 6.51 -1.48 -1.52
N LEU A 50 5.22 -1.18 -1.42
CA LEU A 50 4.50 -0.98 -0.17
C LEU A 50 4.21 -2.33 0.50
N LEU A 51 5.28 -3.08 0.78
CA LEU A 51 5.28 -4.39 1.41
C LEU A 51 6.14 -4.31 2.67
N HIS A 52 5.56 -4.67 3.81
CA HIS A 52 6.19 -4.52 5.11
C HIS A 52 6.05 -5.81 5.92
N CYS A 53 7.16 -6.29 6.48
CA CYS A 53 7.14 -7.39 7.45
C CYS A 53 6.67 -6.84 8.80
N ARG A 54 5.38 -7.00 9.08
CA ARG A 54 4.76 -6.46 10.30
C ARG A 54 5.09 -7.28 11.54
N GLN A 55 5.27 -8.58 11.41
CA GLN A 55 5.53 -9.48 12.53
C GLN A 55 6.41 -10.64 12.05
N VAL A 56 7.35 -11.04 12.90
CA VAL A 56 8.15 -12.26 12.75
C VAL A 56 8.12 -13.02 14.07
N GLY A 57 8.15 -14.34 14.02
CA GLY A 57 8.11 -15.14 15.22
C GLY A 57 8.41 -16.61 14.99
N TRP A 58 8.71 -17.30 16.07
CA TRP A 58 8.92 -18.75 16.13
C TRP A 58 8.43 -19.25 17.48
N GLU A 59 7.76 -20.40 17.50
CA GLU A 59 7.19 -20.99 18.72
C GLU A 59 6.34 -19.97 19.52
N SER A 60 6.77 -19.64 20.74
CA SER A 60 6.11 -18.69 21.63
C SER A 60 6.63 -17.25 21.49
N VAL A 61 7.65 -17.00 20.65
CA VAL A 61 8.25 -15.69 20.45
C VAL A 61 7.61 -14.99 19.26
N LYS A 62 7.14 -13.75 19.47
CA LYS A 62 6.67 -12.86 18.43
C LYS A 62 7.31 -11.50 18.58
N ILE A 63 7.77 -10.94 17.47
CA ILE A 63 8.39 -9.63 17.38
C ILE A 63 7.59 -8.81 16.37
N ASP A 64 7.08 -7.68 16.82
CA ASP A 64 6.28 -6.75 16.05
C ASP A 64 7.15 -5.59 15.55
N ALA A 65 7.06 -5.29 14.26
CA ALA A 65 7.65 -4.09 13.67
C ALA A 65 6.58 -2.99 13.55
N PRO A 66 6.84 -1.74 13.99
CA PRO A 66 5.93 -0.63 13.73
C PRO A 66 5.91 -0.29 12.24
N TYR A 67 4.79 0.26 11.76
CA TYR A 67 4.73 0.81 10.40
C TYR A 67 5.68 2.01 10.28
N PHE A 68 6.42 2.07 9.18
CA PHE A 68 7.21 3.26 8.84
C PHE A 68 6.30 4.41 8.38
N SER A 69 6.76 5.65 8.55
CA SER A 69 5.97 6.88 8.32
C SER A 69 5.26 6.91 6.98
N LYS A 70 5.96 6.57 5.89
CA LYS A 70 5.37 6.54 4.54
C LYS A 70 4.26 5.49 4.40
N PHE A 71 4.37 4.33 5.07
CA PHE A 71 3.28 3.34 5.10
C PHE A 71 2.07 3.87 5.86
N GLN A 72 2.29 4.52 7.01
CA GLN A 72 1.22 5.14 7.80
C GLN A 72 0.51 6.23 7.00
N GLN A 73 1.24 7.14 6.37
CA GLN A 73 0.69 8.22 5.55
C GLN A 73 -0.24 7.68 4.45
N ILE A 74 0.23 6.71 3.66
CA ILE A 74 -0.57 6.11 2.57
C ILE A 74 -1.78 5.35 3.11
N ARG A 75 -1.61 4.62 4.23
CA ARG A 75 -2.69 3.89 4.89
C ARG A 75 -3.79 4.84 5.38
N ASP A 76 -3.39 5.90 6.06
CA ASP A 76 -4.30 6.84 6.69
C ASP A 76 -5.04 7.64 5.61
N PHE A 77 -4.36 8.01 4.52
CA PHE A 77 -4.98 8.57 3.33
C PHE A 77 -6.00 7.61 2.69
N TYR A 78 -5.67 6.33 2.53
CA TYR A 78 -6.60 5.33 2.01
C TYR A 78 -7.86 5.22 2.87
N PHE A 79 -7.72 5.20 4.20
CA PHE A 79 -8.88 5.14 5.10
C PHE A 79 -9.67 6.44 5.13
N TYR A 80 -9.02 7.59 5.04
CA TYR A 80 -9.69 8.89 4.87
C TYR A 80 -10.57 8.89 3.62
N LEU A 81 -10.00 8.54 2.46
CA LEU A 81 -10.76 8.43 1.21
C LEU A 81 -11.90 7.43 1.34
N ARG A 82 -11.67 6.23 1.91
CA ARG A 82 -12.71 5.22 2.09
C ARG A 82 -13.87 5.73 2.97
N ARG A 83 -13.56 6.56 3.97
CA ARG A 83 -14.55 7.10 4.91
C ARG A 83 -15.36 8.23 4.27
N GLU A 84 -14.74 9.11 3.49
CA GLU A 84 -15.45 10.14 2.73
C GLU A 84 -16.27 9.55 1.56
N THR A 85 -15.73 8.54 0.87
CA THR A 85 -16.41 7.86 -0.25
C THR A 85 -17.47 6.86 0.21
N ALA A 86 -17.53 6.46 1.47
CA ALA A 86 -18.67 5.71 2.01
C ALA A 86 -20.00 6.50 1.97
N LEU A 87 -19.94 7.83 1.79
CA LEU A 87 -21.11 8.66 1.47
C LEU A 87 -21.52 8.60 -0.02
N HIS A 88 -20.65 8.09 -0.89
CA HIS A 88 -20.87 7.91 -2.33
C HIS A 88 -20.42 6.50 -2.74
N ALA A 89 -21.24 5.50 -2.41
CA ALA A 89 -21.02 4.11 -2.75
C ALA A 89 -20.60 3.94 -4.22
N ASN A 90 -19.57 3.11 -4.43
CA ASN A 90 -18.95 2.74 -5.71
C ASN A 90 -17.94 3.74 -6.28
N MET A 91 -16.75 3.77 -5.68
CA MET A 91 -15.55 3.90 -6.49
C MET A 91 -14.69 2.66 -6.26
N GLU A 92 -14.77 1.74 -7.22
CA GLU A 92 -13.56 1.05 -7.63
C GLU A 92 -12.47 2.10 -7.75
N PHE A 93 -11.28 1.81 -7.25
CA PHE A 93 -10.10 2.62 -7.47
C PHE A 93 -9.68 2.50 -8.96
N GLN A 94 -10.63 2.66 -9.89
CA GLN A 94 -10.41 2.83 -11.30
C GLN A 94 -9.82 4.21 -11.47
N ARG A 95 -8.50 4.27 -11.57
CA ARG A 95 -7.74 5.15 -12.49
C ARG A 95 -8.34 6.55 -12.68
N SER A 96 -8.87 7.16 -11.64
CA SER A 96 -9.63 8.39 -11.78
C SER A 96 -8.64 9.54 -11.72
N SER A 97 -8.76 10.42 -12.70
CA SER A 97 -7.93 11.58 -12.99
C SER A 97 -7.93 12.66 -11.89
N ARG A 98 -8.31 12.33 -10.65
CA ARG A 98 -8.40 13.26 -9.51
C ARG A 98 -7.67 12.73 -8.28
N PHE A 99 -6.46 12.23 -8.47
CA PHE A 99 -5.53 12.01 -7.37
C PHE A 99 -4.85 13.36 -7.03
N PHE A 100 -5.38 14.08 -6.04
CA PHE A 100 -4.82 15.34 -5.55
C PHE A 100 -4.21 15.15 -4.15
N PRO A 101 -2.92 14.77 -4.06
CA PRO A 101 -2.23 14.53 -2.80
C PRO A 101 -1.79 15.81 -2.08
N GLY A 102 -1.75 16.96 -2.76
CA GLY A 102 -1.18 18.22 -2.27
C GLY A 102 -1.91 18.90 -1.11
N ARG A 103 -2.86 18.23 -0.44
CA ARG A 103 -3.52 18.72 0.78
C ARG A 103 -2.98 18.12 2.08
N PHE A 104 -2.12 17.11 2.03
CA PHE A 104 -1.61 16.41 3.21
C PHE A 104 -0.20 16.84 3.67
N ASP A 105 0.36 17.91 3.08
CA ASP A 105 1.70 18.44 3.43
C ASP A 105 1.67 19.55 4.50
N GLN A 106 0.56 19.78 5.20
CA GLN A 106 0.54 20.75 6.31
C GLN A 106 0.65 20.03 7.65
N PRO A 107 1.77 20.18 8.40
CA PRO A 107 1.85 19.70 9.76
C PRO A 107 0.82 20.46 10.59
N HIS A 108 0.03 19.71 11.36
CA HIS A 108 -0.88 20.27 12.35
C HIS A 108 -0.12 21.22 13.28
N GLN A 109 -0.43 22.52 13.20
CA GLN A 109 -0.17 23.48 14.27
C GLN A 109 -1.09 23.19 15.46
#